data_AF-A0A821NT16-F1
#
_entry.id   AF-A0A821NT16-F1
#
_cell.length_a   1.000
_cell.length_b   1.000
_cell.length_c   1.000
_cell.angle_alpha   90.00
_cell.angle_beta   90.00
_cell.angle_gamma   90.00
#
_symmetry.space_group_name_H-M   'P 1'
#
loop_
_entity.id
_entity.type
_entity.pdbx_description
1 polymer ?
#
loop_
_entity_poly.entity_id
_entity_poly.type
_entity_poly.pdbx_seq_one_letter_code
_entity_poly.pdbx_strand_id
1 'polypeptide(L)'
;CSCYEPGSLLPLQCNSKTGQCNCKTFAEGQNCDKCRLGYFNLDPMNPDGCTKCFCYGHASTCQSAPNYFFNPIRSSFAQGADGWRAVNQTGHEALVYSDTGSYIYVQSLPGQDLTFEASRKGLY
;
A
#
# COMPACT_ATOMS: atom_id res chain seq x y z
N CYS A 1 -15.61 20.69 11.92
CA CYS A 1 -15.39 20.24 10.53
C CYS A 1 -15.45 18.73 10.48
N SER A 2 -15.84 18.18 9.34
CA SER A 2 -16.07 16.73 9.17
C SER A 2 -15.11 16.16 8.12
N CYS A 3 -13.81 16.40 8.31
CA CYS A 3 -12.77 15.94 7.39
C CYS A 3 -12.72 14.40 7.38
N TYR A 4 -12.77 13.81 6.19
CA TYR A 4 -12.69 12.38 5.98
C TYR A 4 -11.23 11.95 6.04
N GLU A 5 -10.89 11.19 7.08
CA GLU A 5 -9.51 10.82 7.38
C GLU A 5 -8.79 10.14 6.21
N PRO A 6 -9.40 9.18 5.47
CA PRO A 6 -8.72 8.53 4.36
C PRO A 6 -8.21 9.47 3.27
N GLY A 7 -8.92 10.58 3.03
CA GLY A 7 -8.55 11.58 2.03
C GLY A 7 -7.92 12.84 2.59
N SER A 8 -7.78 12.97 3.91
CA SER A 8 -7.24 14.17 4.55
C SER A 8 -5.82 13.96 5.03
N LEU A 9 -5.02 15.03 5.05
CA LEU A 9 -3.72 15.04 5.72
C LEU A 9 -3.91 15.10 7.23
N LEU A 10 -3.05 14.40 7.98
CA LEU A 10 -3.00 14.50 9.43
C LEU A 10 -2.10 15.68 9.86
N PRO A 11 -2.48 16.44 10.91
CA PRO A 11 -3.70 16.32 11.71
C PRO A 11 -4.96 16.80 10.98
N LEU A 12 -6.12 16.22 11.31
CA LEU A 12 -7.41 16.57 10.69
C LEU A 12 -7.82 18.00 11.07
N GLN A 13 -7.52 18.94 10.18
CA GLN A 13 -7.82 20.35 10.34
C GLN A 13 -8.52 20.88 9.09
N CYS A 14 -9.28 21.94 9.30
CA CYS A 14 -10.00 22.65 8.25
C CYS A 14 -9.78 24.15 8.41
N ASN A 15 -9.96 24.86 7.30
CA ASN A 15 -10.02 26.30 7.31
C ASN A 15 -11.26 26.76 8.12
N SER A 16 -11.05 27.63 9.12
CA SER A 16 -12.12 28.11 10.01
C SER A 16 -13.18 28.99 9.32
N LYS A 17 -12.88 29.56 8.15
CA LYS A 17 -13.80 30.41 7.38
C LYS A 17 -14.54 29.62 6.31
N THR A 18 -13.86 28.74 5.58
CA THR A 18 -14.44 28.02 4.44
C THR A 18 -14.88 26.60 4.77
N GLY A 19 -14.43 26.05 5.91
CA GLY A 19 -14.65 24.66 6.28
C GLY A 19 -13.85 23.65 5.44
N GLN A 20 -13.01 24.11 4.49
CA GLN A 20 -12.24 23.23 3.61
C GLN A 20 -11.16 22.47 4.39
N CYS A 21 -11.12 21.15 4.23
CA CYS A 21 -10.10 20.28 4.78
C CYS A 21 -8.85 20.23 3.89
N ASN A 22 -7.70 19.92 4.48
CA ASN A 22 -6.45 19.70 3.76
C ASN A 22 -6.43 18.31 3.14
N CYS A 23 -6.74 18.20 1.85
CA CYS A 23 -6.83 16.91 1.18
C CYS A 23 -5.46 16.37 0.76
N LYS A 24 -5.32 15.04 0.80
CA LYS A 24 -4.22 14.30 0.15
C LYS A 24 -4.21 14.57 -1.36
N THR A 25 -3.08 14.28 -1.99
CA THR A 25 -2.77 14.65 -3.39
C THR A 25 -3.91 14.36 -4.37
N PHE A 26 -4.55 13.20 -4.27
CA PHE A 26 -5.59 12.74 -5.21
C PHE A 26 -7.00 12.65 -4.60
N ALA A 27 -7.18 13.19 -3.39
CA ALA A 27 -8.49 13.40 -2.80
C ALA A 27 -9.02 14.82 -3.09
N GLU A 28 -10.33 14.98 -3.02
CA GLU A 28 -11.04 16.24 -3.23
C GLU A 28 -12.39 16.29 -2.50
N GLY A 29 -13.07 17.43 -2.60
CA GLY A 29 -14.28 17.76 -1.84
C GLY A 29 -13.98 18.62 -0.61
N GLN A 30 -15.01 19.25 -0.06
CA GLN A 30 -14.86 20.09 1.14
C GLN A 30 -14.29 19.31 2.33
N ASN A 31 -14.69 18.04 2.42
CA ASN A 31 -14.30 17.10 3.46
C ASN A 31 -13.23 16.09 3.01
N CYS A 32 -12.70 16.18 1.79
CA CYS A 32 -11.76 15.20 1.23
C CYS A 32 -12.34 13.78 1.15
N ASP A 33 -13.63 13.68 0.84
CA ASP A 33 -14.43 12.44 0.82
C ASP A 33 -14.55 11.81 -0.58
N LYS A 34 -13.91 12.41 -1.59
CA LYS A 34 -13.97 11.96 -2.98
C LYS A 34 -12.58 11.86 -3.59
N CYS A 35 -12.44 10.98 -4.58
CA CYS A 35 -11.24 10.93 -5.42
C CYS A 35 -11.38 11.91 -6.57
N ARG A 36 -10.26 12.54 -6.94
CA ARG A 36 -10.16 13.32 -8.18
C ARG A 36 -10.45 12.44 -9.40
N LEU A 37 -10.92 13.07 -10.48
CA LEU A 37 -11.10 12.38 -11.77
C LEU A 37 -9.82 11.65 -12.20
N GLY A 38 -9.97 10.40 -12.65
CA GLY A 38 -8.85 9.53 -12.98
C GLY A 38 -8.25 8.77 -11.78
N TYR A 39 -8.86 8.85 -10.60
CA TYR A 39 -8.46 8.11 -9.41
C TYR A 39 -9.66 7.42 -8.73
N PHE A 40 -9.39 6.34 -7.98
CA PHE A 40 -10.37 5.54 -7.27
C PHE A 40 -9.80 5.00 -5.94
N ASN A 41 -10.62 4.29 -5.16
CA ASN A 41 -10.19 3.61 -3.93
C ASN A 41 -9.54 4.55 -2.90
N LEU A 42 -10.37 5.37 -2.25
CA LEU A 42 -9.94 6.28 -1.19
C LEU A 42 -9.54 5.48 0.06
N ASP A 43 -8.24 5.33 0.30
CA ASP A 43 -7.66 4.43 1.29
C ASP A 43 -6.82 5.23 2.32
N PRO A 44 -7.05 5.08 3.64
CA PRO A 44 -6.24 5.73 4.66
C PRO A 44 -4.75 5.37 4.59
N MET A 45 -4.43 4.15 4.17
CA MET A 45 -3.05 3.67 4.02
C MET A 45 -2.37 4.20 2.75
N ASN A 46 -3.14 4.77 1.81
CA ASN A 46 -2.58 5.41 0.64
C ASN A 46 -2.17 6.86 0.99
N PRO A 47 -0.86 7.22 0.93
CA PRO A 47 -0.39 8.57 1.25
C PRO A 47 -0.96 9.63 0.31
N ASP A 48 -1.33 9.26 -0.92
CA ASP A 48 -1.97 10.15 -1.88
C ASP A 48 -3.51 10.12 -1.80
N GLY A 49 -4.07 9.27 -0.96
CA GLY A 49 -5.51 9.09 -0.74
C GLY A 49 -6.13 8.14 -1.75
N CYS A 50 -5.96 8.40 -3.05
CA CYS A 50 -6.58 7.59 -4.11
C CYS A 50 -5.55 6.95 -5.05
N THR A 51 -5.92 5.80 -5.61
CA THR A 51 -5.14 5.06 -6.61
C THR A 51 -5.51 5.52 -8.02
N LYS A 52 -4.52 5.72 -8.90
CA LYS A 52 -4.75 6.13 -10.28
C LYS A 52 -5.50 5.05 -11.06
N CYS A 53 -6.43 5.44 -11.92
CA CYS A 53 -7.11 4.53 -12.84
C CYS A 53 -6.12 3.94 -13.86
N PHE A 54 -6.19 2.62 -14.05
CA PHE A 54 -5.40 1.88 -15.05
C PHE A 54 -6.27 1.46 -16.24
N CYS A 55 -6.93 2.43 -16.86
CA CYS A 55 -7.86 2.19 -17.98
C CYS A 55 -7.21 2.37 -19.37
N TYR A 56 -5.88 2.53 -19.45
CA TYR A 56 -5.13 2.74 -20.71
C TYR A 56 -5.72 3.83 -21.63
N GLY A 57 -6.29 4.90 -21.06
CA GLY A 57 -6.90 5.99 -21.81
C GLY A 57 -8.34 5.73 -22.30
N HIS A 58 -8.92 4.56 -22.03
CA HIS A 58 -10.30 4.24 -22.42
C HIS A 58 -11.37 4.84 -21.49
N ALA A 59 -11.03 5.12 -20.24
CA ALA A 59 -11.94 5.72 -19.27
C ALA A 59 -11.18 6.58 -18.24
N SER A 60 -11.83 7.65 -17.79
CA SER A 60 -11.37 8.54 -16.71
C SER A 60 -12.09 8.28 -15.39
N THR A 61 -13.16 7.48 -15.41
CA THR A 61 -13.90 7.04 -14.22
C THR A 61 -13.72 5.54 -14.07
N CYS A 62 -13.25 5.10 -12.91
CA CYS A 62 -13.02 3.70 -12.62
C CYS A 62 -13.36 3.40 -11.16
N GLN A 63 -13.58 2.12 -10.86
CA GLN A 63 -13.82 1.63 -9.51
C GLN A 63 -13.18 0.24 -9.35
N SER A 64 -12.99 -0.18 -8.11
CA SER A 64 -12.53 -1.54 -7.81
C SER A 64 -13.51 -2.57 -8.38
N ALA A 65 -12.99 -3.65 -8.95
CA ALA A 65 -13.83 -4.74 -9.41
C ALA A 65 -14.60 -5.36 -8.21
N PRO A 66 -15.85 -5.80 -8.40
CA PRO A 66 -16.55 -6.56 -7.38
C PRO A 66 -15.70 -7.76 -6.94
N ASN A 67 -15.58 -7.97 -5.62
CA ASN A 67 -14.80 -9.04 -5.00
C ASN A 67 -13.28 -8.96 -5.19
N TYR A 68 -12.74 -7.83 -5.64
CA TYR A 68 -11.30 -7.58 -5.53
C TYR A 68 -10.95 -7.18 -4.10
N PHE A 69 -10.18 -8.02 -3.41
CA PHE A 69 -9.67 -7.75 -2.06
C PHE A 69 -8.15 -7.63 -2.11
N PHE A 70 -7.63 -6.49 -1.66
CA PHE A 70 -6.21 -6.27 -1.47
C PHE A 70 -5.86 -6.55 0.00
N ASN A 71 -5.09 -7.61 0.25
CA ASN A 71 -4.58 -7.92 1.58
C ASN A 71 -3.08 -7.63 1.61
N PRO A 72 -2.65 -6.51 2.24
CA PRO A 72 -1.23 -6.21 2.35
C PRO A 72 -0.57 -7.25 3.26
N ILE A 73 0.39 -7.98 2.72
CA ILE A 73 1.27 -8.83 3.51
C ILE A 73 2.30 -7.90 4.18
N ARG A 74 2.25 -7.79 5.51
CA ARG A 74 3.20 -7.02 6.31
C ARG A 74 3.90 -7.94 7.29
N SER A 75 5.17 -7.65 7.57
CA SER A 75 5.92 -8.26 8.66
C SER A 75 6.79 -7.23 9.34
N SER A 76 6.90 -7.30 10.67
CA SER A 76 7.85 -6.49 11.43
C SER A 76 9.22 -7.16 11.58
N PHE A 77 9.30 -8.45 11.21
CA PHE A 77 10.48 -9.31 11.42
C PHE A 77 11.03 -9.29 12.85
N ALA A 78 10.23 -8.87 13.84
CA ALA A 78 10.65 -8.81 15.25
C ALA A 78 10.81 -10.19 15.89
N GLN A 79 10.26 -11.23 15.25
CA GLN A 79 10.28 -12.62 15.71
C GLN A 79 10.83 -13.53 14.60
N GLY A 80 11.91 -13.10 13.95
CA GLY A 80 12.54 -13.85 12.85
C GLY A 80 11.99 -13.49 11.48
N ALA A 81 12.17 -14.41 10.53
CA ALA A 81 11.77 -14.23 9.13
C ALA A 81 10.24 -14.24 8.89
N ASP A 82 9.43 -14.53 9.91
CA ASP A 82 7.96 -14.52 9.82
C ASP A 82 7.38 -15.38 8.67
N GLY A 83 8.04 -16.50 8.38
CA GLY A 83 7.68 -17.42 7.30
C GLY A 83 7.94 -16.87 5.90
N TRP A 84 8.65 -15.75 5.77
CA TRP A 84 9.22 -15.34 4.49
C TRP A 84 10.36 -16.28 4.13
N ARG A 85 10.52 -16.50 2.83
CA ARG A 85 11.60 -17.27 2.25
C ARG A 85 12.17 -16.49 1.09
N ALA A 86 13.40 -16.82 0.72
CA ALA A 86 13.96 -16.38 -0.53
C ALA A 86 14.56 -17.59 -1.23
N VAL A 87 14.15 -17.80 -2.47
CA VAL A 87 14.56 -18.97 -3.25
C VAL A 87 15.19 -18.52 -4.55
N ASN A 88 16.15 -19.29 -5.04
CA ASN A 88 16.63 -19.17 -6.41
C ASN A 88 15.70 -19.92 -7.37
N GLN A 89 16.00 -19.87 -8.67
CA GLN A 89 15.24 -20.58 -9.70
C GLN A 89 15.23 -22.11 -9.52
N THR A 90 16.19 -22.69 -8.78
CA THR A 90 16.26 -24.13 -8.50
C THR A 90 15.57 -24.51 -7.17
N GLY A 91 14.92 -23.56 -6.49
CA GLY A 91 14.25 -23.77 -5.20
C GLY A 91 15.18 -23.80 -3.99
N HIS A 92 16.46 -23.46 -4.15
CA HIS A 92 17.41 -23.38 -3.04
C HIS A 92 17.16 -22.12 -2.22
N GLU A 93 17.05 -22.30 -0.90
CA GLU A 93 16.79 -21.23 0.05
C GLU A 93 18.05 -20.37 0.27
N ALA A 94 17.90 -19.06 0.20
CA ALA A 94 18.99 -18.07 0.26
C ALA A 94 18.67 -16.91 1.22
N LEU A 95 17.59 -17.03 2.01
CA LEU A 95 17.18 -15.98 2.93
C LEU A 95 18.15 -15.89 4.10
N VAL A 96 18.55 -14.66 4.44
CA VAL A 96 19.27 -14.36 5.68
C VAL A 96 18.42 -13.44 6.54
N TYR A 97 18.31 -13.77 7.82
CA TYR A 97 17.64 -12.96 8.84
C TYR A 97 18.69 -12.28 9.74
N SER A 98 18.53 -10.98 9.96
CA SER A 98 19.32 -10.20 10.92
C SER A 98 18.50 -9.95 12.18
N ASP A 99 18.94 -10.52 13.30
CA ASP A 99 18.34 -10.34 14.63
C ASP A 99 18.58 -8.94 15.18
N THR A 100 19.78 -8.40 15.00
CA THR A 100 20.17 -7.05 15.45
C THR A 100 19.33 -5.95 14.80
N GLY A 101 18.91 -6.14 13.54
CA GLY A 101 18.16 -5.14 12.78
C GLY A 101 16.70 -5.47 12.54
N SER A 102 16.22 -6.67 12.89
CA SER A 102 14.86 -7.14 12.56
C SER A 102 14.53 -6.94 11.07
N TYR A 103 15.37 -7.47 10.19
CA TYR A 103 15.12 -7.46 8.75
C TYR A 103 15.64 -8.73 8.07
N ILE A 104 15.10 -9.01 6.89
CA ILE A 104 15.54 -10.08 6.01
C ILE A 104 16.27 -9.50 4.79
N TYR A 105 17.25 -10.22 4.28
CA TYR A 105 17.94 -9.86 3.05
C TYR A 105 18.44 -11.10 2.32
N VAL A 106 18.91 -10.89 1.10
CA VAL A 106 19.53 -11.92 0.28
C VAL A 106 20.85 -11.42 -0.27
N GLN A 107 21.79 -12.32 -0.51
CA GLN A 107 23.01 -12.03 -1.23
C GLN A 107 23.05 -12.94 -2.47
N SER A 108 22.95 -12.35 -3.65
CA SER A 108 23.06 -13.08 -4.92
C SER A 108 24.46 -12.92 -5.52
N LEU A 109 24.92 -13.98 -6.19
CA LEU A 109 26.05 -13.89 -7.11
C LEU A 109 25.59 -13.32 -8.47
N PRO A 110 26.50 -12.76 -9.28
CA PRO A 110 26.15 -12.30 -10.63
C PRO A 110 25.48 -13.41 -11.44
N GLY A 111 24.31 -13.12 -12.01
CA GLY A 111 23.52 -14.08 -12.79
C GLY A 111 22.61 -15.01 -11.96
N GLN A 112 22.54 -14.84 -10.64
CA GLN A 112 21.61 -15.59 -9.79
C GLN A 112 20.36 -14.75 -9.48
N ASP A 113 19.23 -15.15 -10.04
CA ASP A 113 17.94 -14.56 -9.69
C ASP A 113 17.42 -15.17 -8.38
N LEU A 114 17.05 -14.30 -7.45
CA LEU A 114 16.44 -14.66 -6.18
C LEU A 114 15.05 -14.02 -6.09
N THR A 115 14.09 -14.79 -5.59
CA THR A 115 12.70 -14.35 -5.40
C THR A 115 12.33 -14.46 -3.93
N PHE A 116 11.71 -13.42 -3.39
CA PHE A 116 11.11 -13.47 -2.06
C PHE A 116 9.70 -14.05 -2.13
N GLU A 117 9.47 -15.07 -1.32
CA GLU A 117 8.17 -15.70 -1.14
C GLU A 117 7.65 -15.40 0.26
N ALA A 118 6.55 -14.66 0.33
CA ALA A 118 5.87 -14.45 1.60
C ALA A 118 4.99 -15.65 1.95
N SER A 119 4.92 -15.97 3.24
CA SER A 119 3.89 -16.90 3.72
C SER A 119 2.49 -16.31 3.49
N ARG A 120 1.51 -17.17 3.20
CA ARG A 120 0.09 -16.77 3.15
C ARG A 120 -0.33 -16.28 4.52
N LYS A 121 -0.30 -14.96 4.72
CA LYS A 121 -0.81 -14.29 5.92
C LYS A 121 -2.22 -13.80 5.61
N GLY A 122 -3.23 -14.49 6.14
CA GLY A 122 -4.65 -14.11 6.02
C GLY A 122 -5.46 -14.98 5.05
N LEU A 123 -6.03 -16.06 5.58
CA LEU A 123 -7.28 -16.66 5.11
C LEU A 123 -8.05 -17.12 6.36
N TYR A 124 -8.72 -16.16 7.01
CA TYR A 124 -9.87 -16.40 7.88
C TYR A 124 -10.95 -15.41 7.50
#